data_AF-A0A452Y3C1-F1
#
_entry.id   AF-A0A452Y3C1-F1
#
_cell.length_a   1.000
_cell.length_b   1.000
_cell.length_c   1.000
_cell.angle_alpha   90.00
_cell.angle_beta   90.00
_cell.angle_gamma   90.00
#
_symmetry.space_group_name_H-M   'P 1'
#
loop_
_entity.id
_entity.type
_entity.pdbx_description
1 polymer ?
#
loop_
_entity_poly.entity_id
_entity_poly.type
_entity_poly.pdbx_seq_one_letter_code
_entity_poly.pdbx_strand_id
1 'polypeptide(L)'
;MLRERCGLRASVYVDVEEKVAMFLLVVGHGLKMRLLRGTYKRSLGTISTHFSAVLRAILSMHGEFIKLPDANVQPPDDYKWKWF
;
A
#
# COMPACT_ATOMS: atom_id res chain seq x y z
N MET A 1 11.30 0.69 -7.77
CA MET A 1 10.67 -0.48 -7.12
C MET A 1 9.27 -0.83 -7.66
N LEU A 2 8.16 -0.21 -7.23
CA LEU A 2 6.81 -0.64 -7.66
C LEU A 2 6.58 -0.52 -9.19
N ARG A 3 7.10 0.56 -9.80
CA ARG A 3 7.02 0.76 -11.25
C ARG A 3 7.88 -0.22 -12.04
N GLU A 4 9.10 -0.45 -11.58
CA GLU A 4 10.12 -1.21 -12.32
C GLU A 4 10.02 -2.73 -12.09
N ARG A 5 9.73 -3.16 -10.86
CA ARG A 5 9.74 -4.58 -10.47
C ARG A 5 8.35 -5.21 -10.48
N CYS A 6 7.30 -4.43 -10.20
CA CYS A 6 5.93 -4.95 -10.13
C CYS A 6 5.06 -4.52 -11.32
N GLY A 7 5.63 -3.77 -12.27
CA GLY A 7 4.91 -3.31 -13.46
C GLY A 7 3.77 -2.33 -13.16
N LEU A 8 3.80 -1.64 -12.03
CA LEU A 8 2.80 -0.62 -11.71
C LEU A 8 2.97 0.58 -12.64
N ARG A 9 2.06 0.74 -13.59
CA ARG A 9 2.11 1.80 -14.62
C ARG A 9 1.16 2.94 -14.29
N ALA A 10 1.47 4.14 -14.80
CA ALA A 10 0.53 5.25 -14.82
C ALA A 10 -0.69 4.89 -15.68
N SER A 11 -1.84 5.49 -15.35
CA SER A 11 -3.02 5.53 -16.23
C SER A 11 -3.01 6.83 -17.03
N VAL A 12 -3.93 6.98 -17.99
CA VAL A 12 -4.11 8.21 -18.78
C VAL A 12 -4.27 9.45 -17.89
N TYR A 13 -4.85 9.29 -16.69
CA TYR A 13 -5.17 10.40 -15.80
C TYR A 13 -4.61 10.29 -14.38
N VAL A 14 -3.87 9.23 -14.06
CA VAL A 14 -3.43 8.96 -12.67
C VAL A 14 -2.02 8.37 -12.70
N ASP A 15 -1.07 9.11 -12.14
CA ASP A 15 0.32 8.70 -12.03
C ASP A 15 0.52 7.58 -10.99
N VAL A 16 1.68 6.94 -11.03
CA VAL A 16 2.00 5.85 -10.11
C VAL A 16 2.00 6.34 -8.66
N GLU A 17 2.55 7.53 -8.44
CA GLU A 17 2.64 8.24 -7.17
C GLU A 17 1.25 8.51 -6.60
N GLU A 18 0.31 8.93 -7.43
CA GLU A 18 -1.08 9.19 -7.01
C GLU A 18 -1.78 7.89 -6.58
N LYS A 19 -1.56 6.78 -7.29
CA LYS A 19 -2.09 5.45 -6.88
C LYS A 19 -1.52 5.03 -5.53
N VAL A 20 -0.21 5.21 -5.33
CA VAL A 20 0.47 4.88 -4.08
C VAL A 20 -0.02 5.77 -2.94
N ALA A 21 -0.23 7.07 -3.19
CA ALA A 21 -0.78 8.00 -2.20
C ALA A 21 -2.20 7.58 -1.75
N MET A 22 -3.08 7.21 -2.70
CA MET A 22 -4.41 6.68 -2.36
C MET A 22 -4.30 5.43 -1.48
N PHE A 23 -3.40 4.51 -1.81
CA PHE A 23 -3.19 3.30 -1.03
C PHE A 23 -2.74 3.62 0.41
N LEU A 24 -1.70 4.45 0.56
CA LEU A 24 -1.15 4.83 1.87
C LEU A 24 -2.15 5.62 2.74
N LEU A 25 -3.00 6.44 2.14
CA LEU A 25 -4.06 7.12 2.88
C LEU A 25 -5.10 6.13 3.45
N VAL A 26 -5.40 5.06 2.73
CA VAL A 26 -6.30 4.01 3.23
C VAL A 26 -5.62 3.16 4.31
N VAL A 27 -4.45 2.58 4.01
CA VAL A 27 -3.81 1.61 4.94
C VAL A 27 -3.00 2.26 6.05
N GLY A 28 -2.34 3.38 5.77
CA GLY A 28 -1.47 4.07 6.72
C GLY A 28 -2.22 5.03 7.63
N HIS A 29 -3.25 5.71 7.12
CA HIS A 29 -4.06 6.66 7.89
C HIS A 29 -5.47 6.16 8.22
N GLY A 30 -5.86 4.96 7.78
CA GLY A 30 -7.19 4.40 8.07
C GLY A 30 -8.34 5.15 7.38
N LEU A 31 -8.06 5.93 6.33
CA LEU A 31 -9.10 6.72 5.67
C LEU A 31 -10.02 5.83 4.82
N LYS A 32 -11.32 6.13 4.87
CA LYS A 32 -12.31 5.44 4.02
C LYS A 32 -12.15 5.91 2.57
N MET A 33 -12.22 4.99 1.60
CA MET A 33 -12.17 5.30 0.16
C MET A 33 -13.19 6.38 -0.27
N ARG A 34 -14.32 6.48 0.44
CA ARG A 34 -15.33 7.54 0.25
C ARG A 34 -14.80 8.95 0.49
N LEU A 35 -13.84 9.13 1.39
CA LEU A 35 -13.20 10.42 1.63
C LEU A 35 -12.29 10.80 0.46
N LEU A 36 -11.54 9.82 -0.07
CA LEU A 36 -10.64 10.01 -1.20
C LEU A 36 -11.36 10.44 -2.48
N ARG A 37 -12.64 10.06 -2.63
CA ARG A 37 -13.50 10.52 -3.75
C ARG A 37 -13.50 12.05 -3.86
N GLY A 38 -13.61 12.75 -2.73
CA GLY A 38 -13.63 14.22 -2.71
C GLY A 38 -12.26 14.81 -2.99
N THR A 39 -11.22 14.28 -2.35
CA THR A 39 -9.84 14.77 -2.47
C THR A 39 -9.30 14.63 -3.90
N TYR A 40 -9.48 13.46 -4.51
CA TYR A 40 -8.93 13.15 -5.83
C TYR A 40 -9.90 13.42 -6.98
N LYS A 41 -11.16 13.79 -6.67
CA LYS A 41 -12.22 13.99 -7.67
C LYS A 41 -12.38 12.80 -8.63
N ARG A 42 -12.16 11.58 -8.13
CA ARG A 42 -12.26 10.32 -8.88
C ARG A 42 -13.41 9.48 -8.37
N SER A 43 -13.99 8.65 -9.23
CA SER A 43 -15.03 7.70 -8.81
C SER A 43 -14.49 6.70 -7.78
N LEU A 44 -15.40 6.15 -6.95
CA LEU A 44 -15.04 5.08 -6.01
C LEU A 44 -14.46 3.85 -6.72
N GLY A 45 -15.00 3.50 -7.90
CA GLY A 45 -14.49 2.40 -8.71
C GLY A 45 -13.05 2.64 -9.18
N THR A 46 -12.74 3.87 -9.59
CA THR A 46 -11.37 4.27 -9.97
C THR A 46 -10.41 4.17 -8.78
N ILE A 47 -10.79 4.69 -7.62
CA ILE A 47 -9.99 4.63 -6.39
C ILE A 47 -9.76 3.18 -5.97
N SER A 48 -10.82 2.37 -5.95
CA SER A 48 -10.73 0.94 -5.63
C SER A 48 -9.79 0.19 -6.59
N THR A 49 -9.90 0.47 -7.91
CA THR A 49 -9.02 -0.13 -8.93
C THR A 49 -7.56 0.22 -8.68
N HIS A 50 -7.26 1.49 -8.38
CA HIS A 50 -5.91 1.94 -8.09
C HIS A 50 -5.37 1.36 -6.78
N PHE A 51 -6.20 1.32 -5.74
CA PHE A 51 -5.88 0.66 -4.48
C PHE A 51 -5.50 -0.81 -4.69
N SER A 52 -6.34 -1.57 -5.41
CA SER A 52 -6.10 -2.99 -5.70
C SER A 52 -4.86 -3.20 -6.56
N ALA A 53 -4.56 -2.30 -7.50
CA ALA A 53 -3.35 -2.38 -8.32
C ALA A 53 -2.08 -2.24 -7.46
N VAL A 54 -2.05 -1.29 -6.52
CA VAL A 54 -0.94 -1.11 -5.59
C VAL A 54 -0.83 -2.30 -4.63
N LEU A 55 -1.95 -2.78 -4.09
CA LEU A 55 -1.96 -3.95 -3.21
C LEU A 55 -1.37 -5.19 -3.90
N ARG A 56 -1.80 -5.47 -5.15
CA ARG A 56 -1.25 -6.59 -5.93
C ARG A 56 0.24 -6.44 -6.20
N ALA A 57 0.70 -5.23 -6.51
CA ALA A 57 2.12 -4.96 -6.72
C ALA A 57 2.93 -5.24 -5.44
N ILE A 58 2.46 -4.79 -4.27
CA ILE A 58 3.11 -5.04 -2.98
C ILE A 58 3.12 -6.54 -2.67
N LEU A 59 1.97 -7.21 -2.82
CA LEU A 59 1.87 -8.65 -2.58
C LEU A 59 2.80 -9.44 -3.50
N SER A 60 2.99 -9.04 -4.76
CA SER A 60 3.95 -9.72 -5.65
C SER A 60 5.40 -9.70 -5.12
N MET A 61 5.74 -8.77 -4.24
CA MET A 61 7.05 -8.67 -3.60
C MET A 61 7.09 -9.23 -2.18
N HIS A 62 6.00 -9.84 -1.68
CA HIS A 62 5.91 -10.23 -0.27
C HIS A 62 7.05 -11.18 0.14
N GLY A 63 7.52 -12.07 -0.75
CA GLY A 63 8.58 -13.03 -0.43
C GLY A 63 9.95 -12.39 -0.16
N GLU A 64 10.16 -11.17 -0.65
CA GLU A 64 11.41 -10.43 -0.44
C GLU A 64 11.35 -9.54 0.81
N PHE A 65 10.21 -8.90 1.08
CA PHE A 65 10.07 -7.88 2.12
C PHE A 65 9.31 -8.35 3.36
N ILE A 66 8.39 -9.29 3.22
CA ILE A 66 7.56 -9.83 4.31
C ILE A 66 8.12 -11.21 4.65
N LYS A 67 9.24 -11.21 5.36
CA LYS A 67 9.81 -12.42 5.96
C LYS A 67 9.35 -12.50 7.40
N LEU A 68 8.96 -13.70 7.84
CA LEU A 68 8.73 -13.94 9.25
C LEU A 68 10.08 -13.72 9.98
N PRO A 69 10.10 -13.02 11.13
CA PRO A 69 11.28 -12.99 11.96
C PRO A 69 11.71 -14.43 12.27
N ASP A 70 13.01 -14.69 12.18
CA ASP A 70 13.56 -16.00 12.51
C ASP A 70 13.19 -16.35 13.95
N ALA A 71 12.81 -17.59 14.23
CA ALA A 71 12.32 -17.99 15.56
C ALA A 71 13.38 -17.79 16.67
N ASN A 72 14.65 -17.68 16.28
CA ASN A 72 15.79 -17.43 17.16
C ASN A 72 16.12 -15.94 17.34
N VAL A 73 15.45 -15.03 16.61
CA VAL A 73 15.62 -13.58 16.81
C VAL A 73 14.83 -13.19 18.06
N GLN A 74 15.55 -12.88 19.14
CA GLN A 74 14.93 -12.27 20.30
C GLN A 74 14.20 -11.00 19.85
N PRO A 75 12.93 -10.82 20.23
CA PRO A 75 12.22 -9.59 19.91
C PRO A 75 13.03 -8.40 20.42
N PRO A 76 13.10 -7.29 19.66
CA PRO A 76 13.76 -6.09 20.14
C PRO A 76 13.24 -5.75 21.54
N ASP A 77 14.11 -5.39 22.48
CA ASP A 77 13.72 -4.93 23.82
C ASP A 77 13.15 -3.50 23.76
N ASP A 78 12.25 -3.29 22.82
CA ASP A 78 11.53 -2.07 22.56
C ASP A 78 10.08 -2.29 23.03
N TYR A 79 9.72 -1.54 24.07
CA TYR A 79 8.42 -1.61 24.74
C TYR A 79 7.24 -1.43 23.77
N LYS A 80 7.46 -0.80 22.61
CA LYS A 80 6.44 -0.55 21.58
C LYS A 80 5.93 -1.84 20.93
N TRP A 81 6.72 -2.91 20.88
CA TRP A 81 6.35 -4.17 20.21
C TRP A 81 5.68 -5.19 21.13
N LYS A 82 5.52 -4.91 22.44
CA LYS A 82 4.87 -5.82 23.40
C LYS A 82 3.35 -5.92 23.26
N TRP A 83 2.74 -5.01 22.49
CA TRP A 83 1.27 -4.85 22.40
C TRP A 83 0.70 -5.18 21.02
N PHE A 84 1.52 -5.72 20.13
CA PHE A 84 1.14 -6.26 18.83
C PHE A 84 1.40 -7.76 18.81
#